data_AF-A0A956MTP3-F1
#
_entry.id   AF-A0A956MTP3-F1
#
_cell.length_a   1.000
_cell.length_b   1.000
_cell.length_c   1.000
_cell.angle_alpha   90.00
_cell.angle_beta   90.00
_cell.angle_gamma   90.00
#
_symmetry.space_group_name_H-M   'P 1'
#
loop_
_entity.id
_entity.type
_entity.pdbx_description
1 polymer ?
#
loop_
_entity_poly.entity_id
_entity_poly.type
_entity_poly.pdbx_seq_one_letter_code
_entity_poly.pdbx_strand_id
1 'polypeptide(L)'
;WMKEDEEERKLVQRDISEYDRKLNEDLRNRKATQERLGFLLSRFSPASSYQLAAMHLAGTDISIKPEYEDAMRDYRDKFISYREQKQKEEGGGMAGGFRIEFNSDTGMKISGDRDSGAIDVTDVPVFEAPQYRFAAGLLPAMPDFGLLTLYTLLAFAAGFVAFLRYDVR
;
A
#
# COMPACT_ATOMS: atom_id res chain seq x y z
N TRP A 1 -34.13 -13.39 21.71
CA TRP A 1 -34.47 -13.64 20.30
C TRP A 1 -33.91 -12.55 19.40
N MET A 2 -34.62 -11.49 19.00
CA MET A 2 -34.04 -10.53 18.00
C MET A 2 -32.73 -9.83 18.44
N LYS A 3 -32.55 -9.53 19.74
CA LYS A 3 -31.33 -8.88 20.25
C LYS A 3 -30.15 -9.85 20.44
N GLU A 4 -30.43 -11.08 20.87
CA GLU A 4 -29.41 -12.13 21.03
C GLU A 4 -28.87 -12.57 19.67
N ASP A 5 -29.75 -12.79 18.68
CA ASP A 5 -29.35 -13.10 17.30
C ASP A 5 -28.50 -11.97 16.68
N GLU A 6 -28.77 -10.71 17.04
CA GLU A 6 -28.02 -9.55 16.54
C GLU A 6 -26.64 -9.42 17.21
N GLU A 7 -26.53 -9.74 18.50
CA GLU A 7 -25.26 -9.81 19.23
C GLU A 7 -24.38 -10.96 18.71
N GLU A 8 -24.96 -12.14 18.49
CA GLU A 8 -24.25 -13.29 17.91
C GLU A 8 -23.72 -12.98 16.49
N ARG A 9 -24.54 -12.34 15.64
CA ARG A 9 -24.09 -11.90 14.30
C ARG A 9 -22.95 -10.89 14.39
N LYS A 10 -22.99 -9.95 15.33
CA LYS A 10 -21.90 -8.97 15.53
C LYS A 10 -20.62 -9.63 16.00
N LEU A 11 -20.70 -10.64 16.86
CA LEU A 11 -19.55 -11.43 17.29
C LEU A 11 -18.95 -12.22 16.12
N VAL A 12 -19.77 -12.96 15.37
CA VAL A 12 -19.32 -13.69 14.18
C VAL A 12 -18.69 -12.75 13.14
N GLN A 13 -19.30 -11.59 12.89
CA GLN A 13 -18.75 -10.60 11.97
C GLN A 13 -17.39 -10.07 12.44
N ARG A 14 -17.25 -9.82 13.75
CA ARG A 14 -15.97 -9.40 14.35
C ARG A 14 -14.92 -10.48 14.18
N ASP A 15 -15.25 -11.72 14.51
CA ASP A 15 -14.32 -12.86 14.41
C ASP A 15 -13.87 -13.09 12.96
N ILE A 16 -14.79 -13.01 12.00
CA ILE A 16 -14.45 -13.07 10.56
C ILE A 16 -13.48 -11.93 10.19
N SER A 17 -13.76 -10.71 10.63
CA SER A 17 -12.90 -9.56 10.31
C SER A 17 -11.52 -9.64 10.96
N GLU A 18 -11.43 -10.14 12.19
CA GLU A 18 -10.15 -10.35 12.88
C GLU A 18 -9.36 -11.49 12.24
N TYR A 19 -10.03 -12.56 11.84
CA TYR A 19 -9.41 -13.69 11.17
C TYR A 19 -8.84 -13.27 9.81
N ASP A 20 -9.63 -12.54 9.00
CA ASP A 20 -9.18 -12.02 7.71
C ASP A 20 -7.99 -11.07 7.86
N ARG A 21 -8.01 -10.19 8.88
CA ARG A 21 -6.86 -9.32 9.20
C ARG A 21 -5.61 -10.15 9.50
N LYS A 22 -5.69 -11.12 10.42
CA LYS A 22 -4.55 -11.96 10.81
C LYS A 22 -4.03 -12.79 9.63
N LEU A 23 -4.93 -13.31 8.80
CA LEU A 23 -4.58 -14.09 7.63
C LEU A 23 -3.80 -13.25 6.61
N ASN A 24 -4.28 -12.04 6.33
CA ASN A 24 -3.62 -11.12 5.41
C ASN A 24 -2.26 -10.63 5.96
N GLU A 25 -2.16 -10.38 7.27
CA GLU A 25 -0.90 -10.05 7.94
C GLU A 25 0.13 -11.18 7.82
N ASP A 26 -0.24 -12.44 8.10
CA ASP A 26 0.65 -13.59 7.97
C ASP A 26 1.11 -13.78 6.51
N LEU A 27 0.19 -13.66 5.56
CA LEU A 27 0.50 -13.73 4.13
C LEU A 27 1.51 -12.63 3.73
N ARG A 28 1.31 -11.38 4.15
CA ARG A 28 2.22 -10.26 3.88
C ARG A 28 3.61 -10.52 4.47
N ASN A 29 3.68 -11.00 5.71
CA ASN A 29 4.94 -11.31 6.39
C ASN A 29 5.73 -12.43 5.70
N ARG A 30 5.04 -13.50 5.27
CA ARG A 30 5.67 -14.60 4.53
C ARG A 30 6.20 -14.15 3.18
N LYS A 31 5.42 -13.37 2.43
CA LYS A 31 5.87 -12.78 1.14
C LYS A 31 7.11 -11.90 1.33
N ALA A 32 7.09 -11.00 2.30
CA ALA A 32 8.22 -10.13 2.60
C ALA A 32 9.50 -10.94 2.92
N THR A 33 9.35 -12.06 3.63
CA THR A 33 10.47 -12.97 3.93
C THR A 33 11.00 -13.66 2.67
N GLN A 34 10.11 -14.18 1.82
CA GLN A 34 10.49 -14.81 0.55
C GLN A 34 11.17 -13.83 -0.41
N GLU A 35 10.64 -12.62 -0.53
CA GLU A 35 11.22 -11.54 -1.33
C GLU A 35 12.63 -11.20 -0.85
N ARG A 36 12.82 -11.02 0.47
CA ARG A 36 14.16 -10.76 1.04
C ARG A 36 15.16 -11.85 0.69
N LEU A 37 14.77 -13.13 0.80
CA LEU A 37 15.64 -14.25 0.42
C LEU A 37 15.95 -14.22 -1.08
N GLY A 38 14.96 -13.96 -1.93
CA GLY A 38 15.16 -13.82 -3.37
C GLY A 38 16.14 -12.71 -3.74
N PHE A 39 16.01 -11.54 -3.11
CA PHE A 39 16.93 -10.42 -3.32
C PHE A 39 18.34 -10.66 -2.76
N LEU A 40 18.47 -11.37 -1.64
CA LEU A 40 19.78 -11.76 -1.13
C LEU A 40 20.51 -12.72 -2.08
N LEU A 41 19.78 -13.67 -2.67
CA LEU A 41 20.35 -14.59 -3.65
C LEU A 41 20.70 -13.90 -4.98
N SER A 42 19.85 -13.00 -5.46
CA SER A 42 20.09 -12.30 -6.73
C SER A 42 21.32 -11.39 -6.68
N ARG A 43 21.65 -10.82 -5.51
CA ARG A 43 22.84 -9.99 -5.29
C ARG A 43 24.17 -10.67 -5.59
N PHE A 44 24.21 -12.00 -5.69
CA PHE A 44 25.44 -12.73 -6.07
C PHE A 44 25.95 -12.36 -7.48
N SER A 45 25.10 -11.81 -8.35
CA SER A 45 25.50 -11.29 -9.65
C SER A 45 25.80 -9.79 -9.57
N PRO A 46 26.94 -9.31 -10.11
CA PRO A 46 27.24 -7.88 -10.21
C PRO A 46 26.18 -7.10 -10.99
N ALA A 47 25.64 -7.69 -12.08
CA ALA A 47 24.60 -7.06 -12.88
C ALA A 47 23.30 -6.88 -12.10
N SER A 48 22.94 -7.90 -11.30
CA SER A 48 21.75 -7.85 -10.44
C SER A 48 21.92 -6.85 -9.30
N SER A 49 23.09 -6.79 -8.66
CA SER A 49 23.39 -5.77 -7.63
C SER A 49 23.27 -4.35 -8.20
N TYR A 50 23.80 -4.11 -9.41
CA TYR A 50 23.62 -2.83 -10.09
C TYR A 50 22.16 -2.49 -10.36
N GLN A 51 21.40 -3.44 -10.88
CA GLN A 51 19.97 -3.24 -11.15
C GLN A 51 19.20 -2.94 -9.86
N LEU A 52 19.49 -3.64 -8.76
CA LEU A 52 18.87 -3.41 -7.45
C LEU A 52 19.19 -2.02 -6.90
N ALA A 53 20.45 -1.60 -6.95
CA ALA A 53 20.84 -0.25 -6.57
C ALA A 53 20.10 0.81 -7.39
N ALA A 54 19.99 0.61 -8.71
CA ALA A 54 19.27 1.50 -9.60
C ALA A 54 17.77 1.56 -9.29
N MET A 55 17.13 0.41 -9.04
CA MET A 55 15.70 0.34 -8.68
C MET A 55 15.43 1.03 -7.35
N HIS A 56 16.28 0.82 -6.34
CA HIS A 56 16.19 1.54 -5.08
C HIS A 56 16.35 3.04 -5.31
N LEU A 57 17.37 3.53 -6.01
CA LEU A 57 17.53 4.97 -6.25
C LEU A 57 16.39 5.60 -7.06
N ALA A 58 15.83 4.85 -8.01
CA ALA A 58 14.70 5.28 -8.83
C ALA A 58 13.35 5.23 -8.08
N GLY A 59 13.28 4.59 -6.91
CA GLY A 59 12.04 4.37 -6.18
C GLY A 59 11.07 3.42 -6.86
N THR A 60 11.59 2.54 -7.72
CA THR A 60 10.80 1.55 -8.47
C THR A 60 11.07 0.14 -7.96
N ASP A 61 11.54 0.00 -6.72
CA ASP A 61 11.75 -1.29 -6.11
C ASP A 61 10.44 -1.92 -5.61
N ILE A 62 10.54 -3.13 -5.08
CA ILE A 62 9.39 -3.94 -4.65
C ILE A 62 8.55 -3.23 -3.57
N SER A 63 9.13 -2.28 -2.81
CA SER A 63 8.44 -1.57 -1.73
C SER A 63 7.33 -0.63 -2.21
N ILE A 64 7.30 -0.29 -3.51
CA ILE A 64 6.29 0.63 -4.04
C ILE A 64 4.87 0.12 -3.79
N LYS A 65 4.63 -1.19 -3.93
CA LYS A 65 3.30 -1.76 -3.75
C LYS A 65 2.78 -1.58 -2.32
N PRO A 66 3.47 -2.06 -1.26
CA PRO A 66 2.98 -1.88 0.09
C PRO A 66 2.85 -0.41 0.49
N GLU A 67 3.73 0.48 0.01
CA GLU A 67 3.61 1.92 0.27
C GLU A 67 2.32 2.52 -0.33
N TYR A 68 1.95 2.13 -1.54
CA TYR A 68 0.68 2.54 -2.15
C TYR A 68 -0.53 1.90 -1.46
N GLU A 69 -0.45 0.63 -1.07
CA GLU A 69 -1.51 -0.04 -0.31
C GLU A 69 -1.76 0.66 1.04
N ASP A 70 -0.69 1.02 1.75
CA ASP A 70 -0.76 1.74 3.02
C ASP A 70 -1.32 3.17 2.79
N ALA A 71 -0.89 3.89 1.74
CA ALA A 71 -1.46 5.21 1.39
C ALA A 71 -2.94 5.15 1.00
N MET A 72 -3.37 4.11 0.28
CA MET A 72 -4.79 3.90 -0.06
C MET A 72 -5.63 3.61 1.18
N ARG A 73 -5.07 2.86 2.14
CA ARG A 73 -5.73 2.59 3.42
C ARG A 73 -5.89 3.88 4.23
N ASP A 74 -4.85 4.68 4.35
CA ASP A 74 -4.91 5.98 5.03
C ASP A 74 -5.93 6.92 4.39
N TYR A 75 -5.97 6.95 3.05
CA TYR A 75 -6.96 7.71 2.30
C TYR A 75 -8.40 7.23 2.58
N ARG A 76 -8.62 5.91 2.57
CA ARG A 76 -9.92 5.32 2.90
C ARG A 76 -10.37 5.74 4.30
N ASP A 77 -9.48 5.69 5.27
CA ASP A 77 -9.78 6.05 6.66
C ASP A 77 -10.12 7.55 6.77
N LYS A 78 -9.34 8.43 6.15
CA LYS A 78 -9.64 9.88 6.04
C LYS A 78 -10.99 10.14 5.38
N PHE A 79 -11.31 9.42 4.31
CA PHE A 79 -12.57 9.57 3.59
C PHE A 79 -13.77 9.10 4.41
N ILE A 80 -13.65 7.99 5.15
CA ILE A 80 -14.68 7.52 6.07
C ILE A 80 -14.93 8.57 7.16
N SER A 81 -13.88 9.07 7.80
CA SER A 81 -13.99 10.12 8.81
C SER A 81 -14.64 11.40 8.26
N TYR A 82 -14.26 11.82 7.04
CA TYR A 82 -14.89 12.95 6.36
C TYR A 82 -16.38 12.74 6.13
N ARG A 83 -16.79 11.56 5.63
CA ARG A 83 -18.21 11.22 5.42
C ARG A 83 -18.99 11.21 6.73
N GLU A 84 -18.43 10.63 7.78
CA GLU A 84 -19.06 10.61 9.11
C GLU A 84 -19.22 12.01 9.70
N GLN A 85 -18.24 12.89 9.48
CA GLN A 85 -18.30 14.28 9.92
C GLN A 85 -19.37 15.06 9.16
N LYS A 86 -19.38 15.01 7.82
CA LYS A 86 -20.40 15.69 7.00
C LYS A 86 -21.82 15.18 7.31
N GLN A 87 -21.99 13.87 7.54
CA GLN A 87 -23.29 13.31 7.94
C GLN A 87 -23.78 13.82 9.31
N LYS A 88 -22.87 14.12 10.24
CA LYS A 88 -23.20 14.73 11.54
C LYS A 88 -23.54 16.21 11.40
N GLU A 89 -22.83 16.94 10.55
CA GLU A 89 -23.04 18.37 10.30
C GLU A 89 -24.36 18.65 9.55
N GLU A 90 -24.74 17.81 8.59
CA GLU A 90 -25.98 17.94 7.79
C GLU A 90 -27.24 17.41 8.51
N GLY A 91 -27.17 17.09 9.80
CA GLY A 91 -28.34 16.77 10.60
C GLY A 91 -28.93 15.39 10.34
N GLY A 92 -28.13 14.31 10.45
CA GLY A 92 -28.60 12.95 10.78
C GLY A 92 -29.49 12.23 9.76
N GLY A 93 -29.93 12.89 8.70
CA GLY A 93 -30.57 12.28 7.54
C GLY A 93 -29.52 11.85 6.53
N MET A 94 -29.73 10.71 5.86
CA MET A 94 -28.88 10.23 4.79
C MET A 94 -28.64 11.35 3.75
N ALA A 95 -27.46 11.97 3.76
CA ALA A 95 -26.99 12.81 2.68
C ALA A 95 -27.00 11.98 1.39
N GLY A 96 -28.06 12.15 0.59
CA GLY A 96 -28.27 11.48 -0.70
C GLY A 96 -28.98 10.11 -0.68
N GLY A 97 -29.63 9.69 0.40
CA GLY A 97 -30.40 8.44 0.44
C GLY A 97 -31.88 8.62 0.03
N PHE A 98 -32.37 7.79 -0.89
CA PHE A 98 -33.80 7.74 -1.21
C PHE A 98 -34.58 7.12 -0.04
N ARG A 99 -35.59 7.81 0.51
CA ARG A 99 -36.55 7.19 1.43
C ARG A 99 -37.65 6.57 0.57
N ILE A 100 -37.74 5.24 0.61
CA ILE A 100 -38.83 4.49 -0.04
C ILE A 100 -39.86 4.16 1.05
N GLU A 101 -41.02 4.81 0.99
CA GLU A 101 -42.13 4.58 1.90
C GLU A 101 -43.25 3.83 1.16
N PHE A 102 -43.65 2.68 1.72
CA PHE A 102 -44.75 1.86 1.19
C PHE A 102 -45.98 2.11 2.04
N ASN A 103 -46.99 2.76 1.45
CA ASN A 103 -48.26 3.02 2.14
C ASN A 103 -49.40 2.30 1.40
N SER A 104 -50.23 1.55 2.12
CA SER A 104 -51.26 0.65 1.57
C SER A 104 -52.38 1.39 0.81
N ASP A 105 -52.59 2.66 1.12
CA ASP A 105 -53.65 3.48 0.48
C ASP A 105 -53.15 4.38 -0.66
N THR A 106 -51.83 4.58 -0.80
CA THR A 106 -51.28 5.61 -1.73
C THR A 106 -50.16 5.11 -2.65
N GLY A 107 -49.77 3.83 -2.56
CA GLY A 107 -48.71 3.25 -3.38
C GLY A 107 -47.29 3.67 -2.94
N MET A 108 -46.28 3.27 -3.73
CA MET A 108 -44.87 3.55 -3.44
C MET A 108 -44.56 5.04 -3.59
N LYS A 109 -44.14 5.71 -2.50
CA LYS A 109 -43.60 7.07 -2.55
C LYS A 109 -42.09 7.03 -2.37
N ILE A 110 -41.37 7.48 -3.40
CA ILE A 110 -39.93 7.74 -3.34
C ILE A 110 -39.78 9.23 -3.06
N SER A 111 -39.48 9.60 -1.82
CA SER A 111 -39.11 10.97 -1.47
C SER A 111 -37.59 11.03 -1.28
N GLY A 112 -36.95 11.81 -2.16
CA GLY A 112 -35.56 12.20 -2.03
C GLY A 112 -35.53 13.71 -1.88
N ASP A 113 -35.28 14.18 -0.67
CA ASP A 113 -34.99 15.59 -0.44
C ASP A 113 -33.55 15.83 -0.92
N ARG A 114 -33.40 15.99 -2.23
CA ARG A 114 -32.17 16.54 -2.82
C ARG A 114 -32.39 18.03 -2.90
N ASP A 115 -32.05 18.73 -1.83
CA ASP A 115 -31.78 20.16 -1.94
C ASP A 115 -30.74 20.31 -3.07
N SER A 116 -31.13 20.98 -4.14
CA SER A 116 -30.38 21.12 -5.38
C SER A 116 -29.20 22.09 -5.27
N GLY A 117 -28.67 22.26 -4.05
CA GLY A 117 -27.39 22.91 -3.82
C GLY A 117 -26.29 22.04 -4.41
N ALA A 118 -25.48 22.59 -5.30
CA ALA A 118 -24.31 21.92 -5.84
C ALA A 118 -23.52 21.26 -4.70
N ILE A 119 -23.30 19.95 -4.81
CA ILE A 119 -22.46 19.22 -3.85
C ILE A 119 -21.11 19.94 -3.82
N ASP A 120 -20.79 20.58 -2.70
CA ASP A 120 -19.50 21.23 -2.52
C ASP A 120 -18.44 20.14 -2.35
N VAL A 121 -17.72 19.86 -3.43
CA VAL A 121 -16.66 18.83 -3.49
C VAL A 121 -15.31 19.42 -3.04
N THR A 122 -15.26 20.71 -2.70
CA THR A 122 -14.00 21.42 -2.41
C THR A 122 -13.30 20.88 -1.16
N ASP A 123 -14.06 20.35 -0.20
CA ASP A 123 -13.54 19.79 1.06
C ASP A 123 -13.22 18.29 0.99
N VAL A 124 -13.45 17.62 -0.16
CA VAL A 124 -13.22 16.18 -0.27
C VAL A 124 -11.73 15.88 -0.13
N PRO A 125 -11.32 14.95 0.76
CA PRO A 125 -9.92 14.59 0.89
C PRO A 125 -9.40 14.10 -0.47
N VAL A 126 -8.22 14.56 -0.86
CA VAL A 126 -7.56 14.14 -2.09
C VAL A 126 -6.57 13.03 -1.77
N PHE A 127 -6.46 12.04 -2.66
CA PHE A 127 -5.44 11.01 -2.53
C PHE A 127 -4.05 11.61 -2.76
N GLU A 128 -3.16 11.44 -1.79
CA GLU A 128 -1.75 11.81 -1.90
C GLU A 128 -0.93 10.57 -2.21
N ALA A 129 -0.33 10.52 -3.39
CA ALA A 129 0.56 9.43 -3.76
C ALA A 129 1.84 9.45 -2.90
N PRO A 130 2.41 8.29 -2.54
CA PRO A 130 3.68 8.21 -1.84
C PRO A 130 4.76 8.96 -2.63
N GLN A 131 5.41 9.94 -1.98
CA GLN A 131 6.49 10.68 -2.61
C GLN A 131 7.83 10.00 -2.36
N TYR A 132 8.45 9.53 -3.44
CA TYR A 132 9.79 9.00 -3.36
C TYR A 132 10.83 10.11 -3.28
N ARG A 133 11.64 10.11 -2.22
CA ARG A 133 12.78 11.02 -2.08
C ARG A 133 14.05 10.26 -2.43
N PHE A 134 14.90 10.82 -3.29
CA PHE A 134 16.19 10.21 -3.65
C PHE A 134 17.03 9.81 -2.42
N ALA A 135 17.05 10.67 -1.38
CA ALA A 135 17.74 10.39 -0.14
C ALA A 135 17.21 9.15 0.61
N ALA A 136 15.92 8.83 0.45
CA ALA A 136 15.32 7.62 1.02
C ALA A 136 15.82 6.34 0.34
N GLY A 137 16.23 6.43 -0.93
CA GLY A 137 16.80 5.31 -1.70
C GLY A 137 18.27 5.07 -1.50
N LEU A 138 18.98 6.02 -0.90
CA LEU A 138 20.42 5.93 -0.71
C LEU A 138 20.79 4.83 0.30
N LEU A 139 20.08 4.80 1.44
CA LEU A 139 20.36 3.86 2.52
C LEU A 139 20.05 2.40 2.12
N PRO A 140 18.89 2.09 1.50
CA PRO A 140 18.60 0.73 1.01
C PRO A 140 19.57 0.24 -0.08
N ALA A 141 20.13 1.14 -0.90
CA ALA A 141 21.08 0.80 -1.96
C ALA A 141 22.51 0.53 -1.46
N MET A 142 22.84 0.84 -0.21
CA MET A 142 24.20 0.70 0.33
C MET A 142 24.80 -0.72 0.24
N PRO A 143 24.06 -1.80 0.56
CA PRO A 143 24.58 -3.16 0.43
C PRO A 143 25.00 -3.46 -1.02
N ASP A 144 24.22 -3.00 -1.99
CA ASP A 144 24.48 -3.20 -3.41
C ASP A 144 25.71 -2.40 -3.87
N PHE A 145 25.87 -1.15 -3.41
CA PHE A 145 27.10 -0.39 -3.62
C PHE A 145 28.35 -1.05 -3.02
N GLY A 146 28.22 -1.63 -1.83
CA GLY A 146 29.30 -2.38 -1.18
C GLY A 146 29.74 -3.59 -2.00
N LEU A 147 28.77 -4.39 -2.49
CA LEU A 147 29.02 -5.52 -3.38
C LEU A 147 29.67 -5.09 -4.70
N LEU A 148 29.16 -4.03 -5.35
CA LEU A 148 29.74 -3.52 -6.59
C LEU A 148 31.18 -3.03 -6.41
N THR A 149 31.46 -2.36 -5.29
CA THR A 149 32.82 -1.94 -4.93
C THR A 149 33.73 -3.16 -4.78
N LEU A 150 33.27 -4.20 -4.06
CA LEU A 150 34.02 -5.44 -3.91
C LEU A 150 34.29 -6.12 -5.27
N TYR A 151 33.28 -6.24 -6.13
CA TYR A 151 33.46 -6.80 -7.48
C TYR A 151 34.45 -6.00 -8.31
N THR A 152 34.41 -4.67 -8.22
CA THR A 152 35.34 -3.80 -8.93
C THR A 152 36.79 -4.03 -8.46
N LEU A 153 37.00 -4.13 -7.14
CA LEU A 153 38.31 -4.42 -6.57
C LEU A 153 38.82 -5.81 -6.97
N LEU A 154 37.94 -6.82 -6.93
CA LEU A 154 38.28 -8.18 -7.35
C LEU A 154 38.63 -8.26 -8.84
N ALA A 155 37.84 -7.61 -9.70
CA ALA A 155 38.10 -7.55 -11.13
C ALA A 155 39.42 -6.83 -11.44
N PHE A 156 39.69 -5.73 -10.74
CA PHE A 156 40.95 -5.00 -10.85
C PHE A 156 42.14 -5.85 -10.41
N ALA A 157 42.06 -6.50 -9.25
CA ALA A 157 43.11 -7.37 -8.74
C ALA A 157 43.35 -8.57 -9.66
N ALA A 158 42.29 -9.20 -10.16
CA ALA A 158 42.38 -10.30 -11.11
C ALA A 158 43.05 -9.84 -12.42
N GLY A 159 42.66 -8.69 -12.95
CA GLY A 159 43.29 -8.08 -14.13
C GLY A 159 44.77 -7.78 -13.90
N PHE A 160 45.13 -7.22 -12.74
CA PHE A 160 46.51 -6.95 -12.37
C PHE A 160 47.35 -8.24 -12.26
N VAL A 161 46.84 -9.28 -11.61
CA VAL A 161 47.52 -10.58 -11.52
C VAL A 161 47.65 -11.23 -12.90
N ALA A 162 46.62 -11.16 -13.73
CA ALA A 162 46.66 -11.68 -15.10
C ALA A 162 47.73 -10.95 -15.92
N PHE A 163 47.82 -9.62 -15.77
CA PHE A 163 48.85 -8.80 -16.41
C PHE A 163 50.26 -9.17 -15.93
N LEU A 164 50.47 -9.41 -14.63
CA LEU A 164 51.77 -9.86 -14.11
C LEU A 164 52.18 -11.24 -14.63
N ARG A 165 51.21 -12.12 -14.88
CA ARG A 165 51.44 -13.45 -15.46
C ARG A 165 51.56 -13.43 -16.99
N TYR A 166 51.25 -12.31 -17.63
CA TYR A 166 51.32 -12.17 -19.06
C TYR A 166 52.79 -11.98 -19.47
N ASP A 167 53.40 -13.05 -19.98
CA ASP A 167 54.73 -12.99 -20.59
C ASP A 167 54.58 -12.41 -22.01
N VAL A 168 55.19 -11.25 -22.26
CA VAL A 168 55.08 -10.49 -23.53
C VAL A 168 56.11 -10.97 -24.57
N ARG A 169 56.81 -12.08 -24.31
CA ARG A 169 57.83 -12.64 -25.20
C ARG A 169 57.26 -13.44 -26.35
#